data_AF-A0A3M1L3H2-F1
#
_entry.id   AF-A0A3M1L3H2-F1
#
_cell.length_a   1.000
_cell.length_b   1.000
_cell.length_c   1.000
_cell.angle_alpha   90.00
_cell.angle_beta   90.00
_cell.angle_gamma   90.00
#
_symmetry.space_group_name_H-M   'P 1'
#
loop_
_entity.id
_entity.type
_entity.pdbx_description
1 polymer ?
#
loop_
_entity_poly.entity_id
_entity_poly.type
_entity_poly.pdbx_seq_one_letter_code
_entity_poly.pdbx_strand_id
1 'polypeptide(L)'
;MARRYTTVFIWDLDKTYLVSHFESLRQLLKVPFEKGEDKVAVPGAVSLIKGLRRSVRRRGRAARVYFVSASPPQIAGAIKEKLALDGIDYDGIAFKNQMRHLISARFAAVREQIGYKLEQLLRHARQFEPGSRLLMFGDDWESDPFVYSLFSDVVEGRIEADRVMRLLELAAVDEHYTSRIERLLPDAFVGLTVDHLFILRQRPVPAGEFEPFGPRLTWVDSYFEAALKLFVMGCLDVAGVLDVAAELHRTPSELAECLRSFERRGGVDRSALGPVRRELVRSGLMAPVSGGPPWRRMAAWWRRRLDMPPKRPRALPLPPYEELAERWSRKGRKEATHHESGANGGRRADDRSG
;
A
#
# COMPACT_ATOMS: atom_id res chain seq x y z
N MET A 1 19.89 23.76 11.18
CA MET A 1 18.59 23.31 11.73
C MET A 1 17.95 22.35 10.74
N ALA A 2 17.72 21.08 11.10
CA ALA A 2 16.99 20.17 10.21
C ALA A 2 15.56 20.68 10.04
N ARG A 3 15.11 20.90 8.81
CA ARG A 3 13.77 21.42 8.51
C ARG A 3 12.74 20.47 9.15
N ARG A 4 11.96 20.98 10.11
CA ARG A 4 10.83 20.23 10.68
C ARG A 4 9.80 20.05 9.56
N TYR A 5 9.41 18.81 9.32
CA TYR A 5 8.36 18.46 8.38
C TYR A 5 7.40 17.48 9.05
N THR A 6 6.20 17.42 8.52
CA THR A 6 5.17 16.48 8.95
C THR A 6 5.28 15.19 8.15
N THR A 7 5.33 14.05 8.86
CA THR A 7 5.23 12.74 8.22
C THR A 7 3.76 12.36 8.11
N VAL A 8 3.30 12.11 6.89
CA VAL A 8 1.93 11.70 6.60
C VAL A 8 1.93 10.24 6.18
N PHE A 9 1.15 9.41 6.87
CA PHE A 9 0.93 8.02 6.52
C PHE A 9 -0.45 7.91 5.85
N ILE A 10 -0.49 7.43 4.62
CA ILE A 10 -1.74 7.20 3.89
C ILE A 10 -1.94 5.71 3.75
N TRP A 11 -3.09 5.21 4.19
CA TRP A 11 -3.42 3.81 4.19
C TRP A 11 -4.66 3.56 3.35
N ASP A 12 -4.58 2.59 2.45
CA ASP A 12 -5.77 1.90 2.01
C ASP A 12 -6.37 1.08 3.17
N LEU A 13 -7.70 0.91 3.17
CA LEU A 13 -8.38 0.14 4.21
C LEU A 13 -8.63 -1.31 3.82
N ASP A 14 -9.12 -1.56 2.61
CA ASP A 14 -9.66 -2.86 2.25
C ASP A 14 -8.52 -3.75 1.77
N LYS A 15 -8.35 -4.95 2.34
CA LYS A 15 -7.19 -5.85 2.08
C LYS A 15 -5.82 -5.29 2.44
N THR A 16 -5.74 -4.03 2.84
CA THR A 16 -4.53 -3.39 3.36
C THR A 16 -4.57 -3.31 4.90
N TYR A 17 -5.54 -2.61 5.49
CA TYR A 17 -5.70 -2.56 6.96
C TYR A 17 -6.60 -3.69 7.48
N LEU A 18 -7.68 -4.01 6.76
CA LEU A 18 -8.65 -5.04 7.12
C LEU A 18 -8.44 -6.32 6.30
N VAL A 19 -8.47 -7.46 6.97
CA VAL A 19 -8.60 -8.77 6.31
C VAL A 19 -9.99 -8.82 5.69
N SER A 20 -10.05 -8.83 4.36
CA SER A 20 -11.31 -8.94 3.63
C SER A 20 -11.62 -10.41 3.34
N HIS A 21 -12.43 -11.07 4.16
CA HIS A 21 -13.08 -12.34 3.81
C HIS A 21 -14.34 -12.08 2.97
N PHE A 22 -14.22 -11.52 1.76
CA PHE A 22 -15.42 -11.26 0.95
C PHE A 22 -15.29 -11.73 -0.49
N GLU A 23 -15.99 -12.83 -0.77
CA GLU A 23 -16.45 -13.21 -2.10
C GLU A 23 -17.49 -12.17 -2.58
N SER A 24 -17.00 -11.13 -3.25
CA SER A 24 -17.76 -10.08 -3.95
C SER A 24 -18.32 -8.90 -3.12
N LEU A 25 -18.09 -7.69 -3.64
CA LEU A 25 -18.69 -6.41 -3.23
C LEU A 25 -20.23 -6.43 -3.17
N ARG A 26 -20.90 -7.38 -3.85
CA ARG A 26 -22.36 -7.54 -3.82
C ARG A 26 -22.86 -8.15 -2.51
N GLN A 27 -22.07 -8.98 -1.83
CA GLN A 27 -22.42 -9.53 -0.52
C GLN A 27 -22.24 -8.49 0.59
N LEU A 28 -21.29 -7.57 0.43
CA LEU A 28 -21.02 -6.49 1.39
C LEU A 28 -22.18 -5.47 1.52
N LEU A 29 -22.99 -5.30 0.48
CA LEU A 29 -24.23 -4.52 0.51
C LEU A 29 -25.41 -5.25 1.18
N LYS A 30 -25.28 -6.57 1.39
CA LYS A 30 -26.34 -7.44 1.95
C LYS A 30 -26.20 -7.73 3.45
N VAL A 31 -25.16 -7.23 4.12
CA VAL A 31 -24.95 -7.47 5.56
C VAL A 31 -25.19 -6.17 6.33
N PRO A 32 -26.41 -5.90 6.85
CA PRO A 32 -26.70 -4.64 7.54
C PRO A 32 -26.25 -4.64 9.02
N PHE A 33 -25.52 -5.64 9.48
CA PHE A 33 -25.35 -5.89 10.93
C PHE A 33 -23.95 -6.39 11.37
N GLU A 34 -22.91 -6.28 10.53
CA GLU A 34 -21.55 -6.59 11.01
C GLU A 34 -21.04 -5.47 11.94
N LYS A 35 -20.66 -5.87 13.16
CA LYS A 35 -20.09 -4.96 14.17
C LYS A 35 -18.62 -4.69 13.85
N GLY A 36 -18.05 -3.64 14.45
CA GLY A 36 -16.60 -3.42 14.37
C GLY A 36 -15.78 -4.63 14.83
N GLU A 37 -16.29 -5.43 15.77
CA GLU A 37 -15.66 -6.64 16.33
C GLU A 37 -15.46 -7.76 15.30
N ASP A 38 -16.34 -7.86 14.29
CA ASP A 38 -16.27 -8.89 13.25
C ASP A 38 -15.18 -8.59 12.21
N LYS A 39 -14.69 -7.35 12.19
CA LYS A 39 -13.61 -6.93 11.31
C LYS A 39 -12.28 -7.29 11.94
N VAL A 40 -11.45 -7.99 11.18
CA VAL A 40 -10.10 -8.39 11.61
C VAL A 40 -9.08 -7.52 10.89
N ALA A 41 -8.14 -6.93 11.64
CA ALA A 41 -7.04 -6.20 11.03
C ALA A 41 -6.02 -7.18 10.43
N VAL A 42 -5.36 -6.81 9.35
CA VAL A 42 -4.26 -7.62 8.80
C VAL A 42 -3.15 -7.71 9.85
N PRO A 43 -2.63 -8.92 10.15
CA PRO A 43 -1.66 -9.10 11.22
C PRO A 43 -0.45 -8.17 11.11
N GLY A 44 -0.22 -7.40 12.18
CA GLY A 44 0.88 -6.44 12.29
C GLY A 44 0.53 -5.03 11.84
N ALA A 45 -0.63 -4.78 11.21
CA ALA A 45 -1.04 -3.45 10.76
C ALA A 45 -1.22 -2.48 11.94
N VAL A 46 -1.89 -2.93 13.01
CA VAL A 46 -2.19 -2.11 14.19
C VAL A 46 -0.89 -1.71 14.90
N SER A 47 -0.01 -2.68 15.19
CA SER A 47 1.30 -2.42 15.78
C SER A 47 2.18 -1.55 14.90
N LEU A 48 2.10 -1.70 13.57
CA LEU A 48 2.89 -0.88 12.65
C LEU A 48 2.46 0.57 12.67
N ILE A 49 1.16 0.87 12.60
CA ILE A 49 0.62 2.23 12.65
C ILE A 49 0.99 2.90 13.98
N LYS A 50 0.75 2.22 15.11
CA LYS A 50 1.11 2.73 16.43
C LYS A 50 2.62 2.96 16.56
N GLY A 51 3.43 1.99 16.12
CA GLY A 51 4.88 2.05 16.14
C GLY A 51 5.45 3.20 15.32
N LEU A 52 4.89 3.45 14.13
CA LEU A 52 5.28 4.56 13.25
C LEU A 52 4.99 5.92 13.88
N ARG A 53 3.75 6.15 14.34
CA ARG A 53 3.37 7.42 15.00
C ARG A 53 4.28 7.69 16.20
N ARG A 54 4.47 6.68 17.04
CA ARG A 54 5.32 6.73 18.23
C ARG A 54 6.78 7.05 17.86
N SER A 55 7.33 6.37 16.85
CA SER A 55 8.71 6.55 16.39
C SER A 55 8.96 7.94 15.79
N VAL A 56 8.00 8.48 15.01
CA VAL A 56 8.10 9.84 14.44
C VAL A 56 7.99 10.89 15.55
N ARG A 57 7.04 10.75 16.48
CA ARG A 57 6.84 11.69 17.60
C ARG A 57 8.06 11.78 18.51
N ARG A 58 8.69 10.64 18.85
CA ARG A 58 9.93 10.62 19.65
C ARG A 58 11.09 11.38 19.00
N ARG A 59 11.07 11.52 17.67
CA ARG A 59 12.06 12.32 16.91
C ARG A 59 11.66 13.80 16.79
N GLY A 60 10.65 14.24 17.53
CA GLY A 60 10.19 15.63 17.55
C GLY A 60 9.49 16.08 16.27
N ARG A 61 8.87 15.14 15.53
CA ARG A 61 8.11 15.40 14.29
C ARG A 61 6.63 15.13 14.47
N ALA A 62 5.81 15.86 13.73
CA ALA A 62 4.39 15.59 13.62
C ALA A 62 4.16 14.35 12.74
N ALA A 63 3.17 13.55 13.13
CA ALA A 63 2.81 12.29 12.50
C ALA A 63 1.30 12.29 12.28
N ARG A 64 0.88 12.22 11.02
CA ARG A 64 -0.54 12.22 10.61
C ARG A 64 -0.90 10.89 9.96
N VAL A 65 -2.10 10.37 10.22
CA VAL A 65 -2.59 9.12 9.60
C VAL A 65 -3.88 9.39 8.86
N TYR A 66 -3.92 9.05 7.58
CA TYR A 66 -5.10 9.16 6.73
C TYR A 66 -5.47 7.80 6.16
N PHE A 67 -6.77 7.56 6.04
CA PHE A 67 -7.32 6.39 5.39
C PHE A 67 -8.08 6.77 4.13
N VAL A 68 -7.90 6.00 3.06
CA VAL A 68 -8.67 6.10 1.81
C VAL A 68 -9.29 4.74 1.55
N SER A 69 -10.61 4.69 1.35
CA SER A 69 -11.31 3.43 1.08
C SER A 69 -12.29 3.57 -0.05
N ALA A 70 -12.29 2.57 -0.93
CA ALA A 70 -13.29 2.42 -1.99
C ALA A 70 -14.62 1.82 -1.47
N SER A 71 -14.71 1.51 -0.18
CA SER A 71 -15.92 0.96 0.44
C SER A 71 -17.07 1.98 0.53
N PRO A 72 -18.33 1.48 0.50
CA PRO A 72 -19.51 2.32 0.59
C PRO A 72 -19.65 2.98 1.98
N PRO A 73 -20.27 4.17 2.09
CA PRO A 73 -20.39 4.90 3.36
C PRO A 73 -21.23 4.15 4.40
N GLN A 74 -22.07 3.20 3.98
CA GLN A 74 -22.88 2.38 4.88
C GLN A 74 -22.03 1.60 5.90
N ILE A 75 -20.83 1.14 5.49
CA ILE A 75 -19.94 0.40 6.39
C ILE A 75 -18.99 1.30 7.18
N ALA A 76 -19.04 2.62 6.97
CA ALA A 76 -18.15 3.58 7.61
C ALA A 76 -18.26 3.54 9.14
N GLY A 77 -19.47 3.31 9.68
CA GLY A 77 -19.69 3.16 11.12
C GLY A 77 -18.86 2.02 11.71
N ALA A 78 -19.02 0.80 11.16
CA ALA A 78 -18.28 -0.37 11.61
C ALA A 78 -16.75 -0.23 11.43
N ILE A 79 -16.28 0.45 10.38
CA ILE A 79 -14.85 0.72 10.19
C ILE A 79 -14.32 1.66 11.27
N LYS A 80 -15.04 2.75 11.56
CA LYS A 80 -14.65 3.71 12.60
C LYS A 80 -14.66 3.07 13.99
N GLU A 81 -15.65 2.24 14.27
CA GLU A 81 -15.73 1.46 15.49
C GLU A 81 -14.54 0.51 15.61
N LYS A 82 -14.21 -0.25 14.55
CA LYS A 82 -13.03 -1.11 14.53
C LYS A 82 -11.73 -0.34 14.79
N LEU A 83 -11.51 0.79 14.10
CA LEU A 83 -10.34 1.65 14.35
C LEU A 83 -10.27 2.13 15.80
N ALA A 84 -11.40 2.46 16.41
CA ALA A 84 -11.47 2.84 17.82
C ALA A 84 -11.15 1.67 18.76
N LEU A 85 -11.70 0.47 18.51
CA LEU A 85 -11.40 -0.75 19.25
C LEU A 85 -9.91 -1.12 19.17
N ASP A 86 -9.30 -0.92 18.00
CA ASP A 86 -7.87 -1.13 17.79
C ASP A 86 -7.01 -0.02 18.41
N GLY A 87 -7.60 1.05 18.93
CA GLY A 87 -6.91 2.22 19.49
C GLY A 87 -6.08 2.98 18.44
N ILE A 88 -6.60 3.09 17.22
CA ILE A 88 -5.99 3.81 16.11
C ILE A 88 -6.63 5.20 15.97
N ASP A 89 -5.93 6.24 16.43
CA ASP A 89 -6.30 7.60 16.02
C ASP A 89 -5.79 7.91 14.62
N TYR A 90 -6.63 8.62 13.87
CA TYR A 90 -6.38 9.09 12.52
C TYR A 90 -6.83 10.55 12.35
N ASP A 91 -6.26 11.23 11.37
CA ASP A 91 -6.49 12.64 11.05
C ASP A 91 -7.53 12.82 9.92
N GLY A 92 -7.78 11.79 9.11
CA GLY A 92 -8.84 11.80 8.11
C GLY A 92 -9.15 10.41 7.55
N ILE A 93 -10.39 10.23 7.12
CA ILE A 93 -10.87 8.99 6.48
C ILE A 93 -11.83 9.35 5.34
N ALA A 94 -11.56 8.83 4.15
CA ALA A 94 -12.38 9.04 2.95
C ALA A 94 -13.07 7.75 2.53
N PHE A 95 -14.41 7.81 2.41
CA PHE A 95 -15.25 6.72 1.90
C PHE A 95 -15.88 7.10 0.56
N LYS A 96 -16.12 6.10 -0.27
CA LYS A 96 -16.66 6.30 -1.60
C LYS A 96 -18.16 6.55 -1.54
N ASN A 97 -18.57 7.81 -1.70
CA ASN A 97 -19.99 8.16 -1.79
C ASN A 97 -20.65 7.35 -2.91
N GLN A 98 -21.85 6.80 -2.65
CA GLN A 98 -22.60 6.00 -3.61
C GLN A 98 -22.78 6.77 -4.91
N MET A 99 -22.05 6.39 -5.94
CA MET A 99 -22.24 6.95 -7.26
C MET A 99 -23.59 6.46 -7.80
N ARG A 100 -24.47 7.42 -8.07
CA ARG A 100 -25.87 7.24 -8.49
C ARG A 100 -26.05 6.49 -9.81
N HIS A 101 -24.97 6.20 -10.54
CA HIS A 101 -24.99 5.54 -11.83
C HIS A 101 -23.73 4.70 -12.00
N LEU A 102 -23.75 3.41 -11.65
CA LEU A 102 -22.80 2.48 -12.25
C LEU A 102 -23.50 1.19 -12.66
N ILE A 103 -23.39 0.92 -13.95
CA ILE A 103 -23.89 -0.26 -14.65
C ILE A 103 -23.04 -1.47 -14.24
N SER A 104 -23.73 -2.60 -14.11
CA SER A 104 -23.33 -3.84 -13.46
C SER A 104 -22.20 -4.65 -14.14
N ALA A 105 -21.01 -4.08 -14.34
CA ALA A 105 -19.83 -4.80 -14.85
C ALA A 105 -18.54 -4.56 -14.03
N ARG A 106 -17.78 -5.64 -13.74
CA ARG A 106 -16.52 -5.62 -12.95
C ARG A 106 -15.43 -4.70 -13.54
N PHE A 107 -15.46 -4.43 -14.85
CA PHE A 107 -14.55 -3.50 -15.51
C PHE A 107 -14.76 -2.04 -15.09
N ALA A 108 -16.02 -1.65 -14.91
CA ALA A 108 -16.37 -0.31 -14.47
C ALA A 108 -15.82 -0.08 -13.05
N ALA A 109 -15.84 -1.10 -12.19
CA ALA A 109 -15.34 -1.01 -10.82
C ALA A 109 -13.83 -0.70 -10.73
N VAL A 110 -12.97 -1.31 -11.57
CA VAL A 110 -11.51 -1.03 -11.55
C VAL A 110 -11.22 0.40 -12.01
N ARG A 111 -11.90 0.87 -13.07
CA ARG A 111 -11.79 2.24 -13.59
C ARG A 111 -12.23 3.27 -12.55
N GLU A 112 -13.33 2.96 -11.87
CA GLU A 112 -13.89 3.76 -10.81
C GLU A 112 -12.94 3.85 -9.60
N GLN A 113 -12.26 2.75 -9.25
CA GLN A 113 -11.27 2.73 -8.18
C GLN A 113 -10.07 3.65 -8.47
N ILE A 114 -9.54 3.62 -9.70
CA ILE A 114 -8.42 4.49 -10.10
C ILE A 114 -8.82 5.96 -9.96
N GLY A 115 -9.95 6.35 -10.57
CA GLY A 115 -10.45 7.73 -10.55
C GLY A 115 -10.72 8.21 -9.13
N TYR A 116 -11.47 7.42 -8.35
CA TYR A 116 -11.82 7.76 -6.98
C TYR A 116 -10.57 7.93 -6.08
N LYS A 117 -9.66 6.95 -6.08
CA LYS A 117 -8.47 7.01 -5.21
C LYS A 117 -7.57 8.18 -5.58
N LEU A 118 -7.29 8.38 -6.88
CA LEU A 118 -6.46 9.51 -7.30
C LEU A 118 -7.10 10.85 -6.92
N GLU A 119 -8.40 11.02 -7.14
CA GLU A 119 -9.11 12.23 -6.76
C GLU A 119 -9.02 12.50 -5.26
N GLN A 120 -9.30 11.49 -4.40
CA GLN A 120 -9.21 11.67 -2.95
C GLN A 120 -7.79 11.98 -2.48
N LEU A 121 -6.79 11.31 -3.04
CA LEU A 121 -5.38 11.58 -2.72
C LEU A 121 -4.98 13.01 -3.07
N LEU A 122 -5.37 13.51 -4.24
CA LEU A 122 -5.11 14.89 -4.65
C LEU A 122 -5.85 15.89 -3.77
N ARG A 123 -7.10 15.61 -3.37
CA ARG A 123 -7.84 16.45 -2.41
C ARG A 123 -7.16 16.51 -1.05
N HIS A 124 -6.71 15.37 -0.52
CA HIS A 124 -5.97 15.33 0.75
C HIS A 124 -4.63 16.07 0.64
N ALA A 125 -3.92 15.92 -0.49
CA ALA A 125 -2.65 16.61 -0.73
C ALA A 125 -2.78 18.14 -0.65
N ARG A 126 -3.93 18.72 -1.03
CA ARG A 126 -4.21 20.16 -0.88
C ARG A 126 -4.33 20.62 0.56
N GLN A 127 -4.57 19.71 1.50
CA GLN A 127 -4.77 20.02 2.91
C GLN A 127 -3.50 19.78 3.74
N PHE A 128 -2.49 19.13 3.17
CA PHE A 128 -1.26 18.83 3.89
C PHE A 128 -0.39 20.07 4.04
N GLU A 129 0.33 20.11 5.16
CA GLU A 129 1.29 21.17 5.45
C GLU A 129 2.41 21.17 4.39
N PRO A 130 2.84 22.33 3.87
CA PRO A 130 3.94 22.40 2.91
C PRO A 130 5.21 21.74 3.43
N GLY A 131 5.90 20.98 2.58
CA GLY A 131 7.10 20.23 3.00
C GLY A 131 6.80 18.84 3.58
N SER A 132 5.52 18.43 3.68
CA SER A 132 5.15 17.12 4.20
C SER A 132 5.76 15.97 3.40
N ARG A 133 6.14 14.90 4.12
CA ARG A 133 6.69 13.68 3.53
C ARG A 133 5.76 12.50 3.75
N LEU A 134 5.39 11.85 2.65
CA LEU A 134 4.33 10.86 2.59
C LEU A 134 4.91 9.45 2.53
N LEU A 135 4.29 8.54 3.27
CA LEU A 135 4.47 7.09 3.16
C LEU A 135 3.11 6.47 2.90
N MET A 136 3.00 5.68 1.84
CA MET A 136 1.71 5.15 1.38
C MET A 136 1.69 3.63 1.51
N PHE A 137 0.57 3.09 1.98
CA PHE A 137 0.36 1.67 2.26
C PHE A 137 -0.90 1.22 1.52
N GLY A 138 -0.75 0.22 0.65
CA GLY A 138 -1.83 -0.31 -0.17
C GLY A 138 -1.57 -1.78 -0.50
N ASP A 139 -2.29 -2.31 -1.48
CA ASP A 139 -2.19 -3.71 -1.90
C ASP A 139 -2.12 -3.90 -3.42
N ASP A 140 -1.83 -5.12 -3.86
CA ASP A 140 -1.71 -5.49 -5.28
C ASP A 140 -2.98 -6.12 -5.88
N TRP A 141 -4.03 -6.25 -5.06
CA TRP A 141 -5.35 -6.66 -5.51
C TRP A 141 -6.01 -5.50 -6.25
N GLU A 142 -5.98 -4.31 -5.65
CA GLU A 142 -6.48 -3.06 -6.22
C GLU A 142 -5.44 -2.34 -7.09
N SER A 143 -5.76 -1.11 -7.52
CA SER A 143 -4.94 -0.30 -8.41
C SER A 143 -3.86 0.52 -7.69
N ASP A 144 -3.57 0.24 -6.41
CA ASP A 144 -2.67 1.07 -5.58
C ASP A 144 -1.27 1.25 -6.14
N PRO A 145 -0.58 0.24 -6.70
CA PRO A 145 0.75 0.45 -7.27
C PRO A 145 0.73 1.54 -8.36
N PHE A 146 -0.29 1.52 -9.22
CA PHE A 146 -0.46 2.50 -10.29
C PHE A 146 -0.89 3.86 -9.75
N VAL A 147 -1.95 3.91 -8.94
CA VAL A 147 -2.52 5.16 -8.43
C VAL A 147 -1.51 5.90 -7.55
N TYR A 148 -0.81 5.20 -6.65
CA TYR A 148 0.14 5.82 -5.74
C TYR A 148 1.39 6.30 -6.47
N SER A 149 1.86 5.55 -7.47
CA SER A 149 2.98 5.99 -8.29
C SER A 149 2.63 7.24 -9.08
N LEU A 150 1.49 7.24 -9.77
CA LEU A 150 1.00 8.40 -10.53
C LEU A 150 0.81 9.61 -9.63
N PHE A 151 0.11 9.44 -8.50
CA PHE A 151 -0.06 10.49 -7.49
C PHE A 151 1.29 11.07 -7.03
N SER A 152 2.28 10.22 -6.76
CA SER A 152 3.60 10.65 -6.32
C SER A 152 4.28 11.57 -7.33
N ASP A 153 4.22 11.21 -8.61
CA ASP A 153 4.84 12.01 -9.66
C ASP A 153 4.03 13.28 -9.97
N VAL A 154 2.70 13.28 -9.76
CA VAL A 154 1.86 14.48 -9.85
C VAL A 154 2.22 15.48 -8.76
N VAL A 155 2.24 15.06 -7.48
CA VAL A 155 2.50 15.99 -6.37
C VAL A 155 3.94 16.46 -6.29
N GLU A 156 4.87 15.72 -6.90
CA GLU A 156 6.27 16.14 -7.07
C GLU A 156 6.51 16.97 -8.34
N GLY A 157 5.47 17.25 -9.14
CA GLY A 157 5.57 18.07 -10.36
C GLY A 157 6.41 17.41 -11.47
N ARG A 158 6.45 16.07 -11.50
CA ARG A 158 7.23 15.30 -12.48
C ARG A 158 6.43 14.91 -13.71
N ILE A 159 5.11 15.09 -13.67
CA ILE A 159 4.19 14.81 -14.77
C ILE A 159 3.21 15.97 -14.93
N GLU A 160 3.10 16.47 -16.15
CA GLU A 160 2.21 17.58 -16.50
C GLU A 160 0.74 17.15 -16.51
N ALA A 161 -0.16 18.10 -16.22
CA ALA A 161 -1.60 17.87 -16.14
C ALA A 161 -2.16 17.16 -17.37
N ASP A 162 -1.81 17.61 -18.59
CA ASP A 162 -2.29 17.01 -19.84
C ASP A 162 -1.90 15.53 -19.96
N ARG A 163 -0.71 15.15 -19.47
CA ARG A 163 -0.30 13.74 -19.51
C ARG A 163 -1.07 12.92 -18.49
N VAL A 164 -1.37 13.47 -17.31
CA VAL A 164 -2.25 12.81 -16.33
C VAL A 164 -3.62 12.55 -16.96
N MET A 165 -4.21 13.54 -17.62
CA MET A 165 -5.52 13.40 -18.25
C MET A 165 -5.53 12.31 -19.33
N ARG A 166 -4.51 12.27 -20.21
CA ARG A 166 -4.36 11.19 -21.20
C ARG A 166 -4.21 9.80 -20.56
N LEU A 167 -3.51 9.70 -19.43
CA LEU A 167 -3.37 8.42 -18.72
C LEU A 167 -4.70 7.95 -18.12
N LEU A 168 -5.53 8.88 -17.62
CA LEU A 168 -6.87 8.56 -17.12
C LEU A 168 -7.80 8.12 -18.25
N GLU A 169 -7.73 8.76 -19.41
CA GLU A 169 -8.43 8.34 -20.62
C GLU A 169 -7.99 6.94 -21.08
N LEU A 170 -6.68 6.67 -21.12
CA LEU A 170 -6.13 5.37 -21.50
C LEU A 170 -6.53 4.26 -20.51
N ALA A 171 -6.60 4.60 -19.22
CA ALA A 171 -7.13 3.73 -18.18
C ALA A 171 -8.67 3.61 -18.22
N ALA A 172 -9.34 4.38 -19.10
CA ALA A 172 -10.79 4.47 -19.25
C ALA A 172 -11.52 4.86 -17.96
N VAL A 173 -10.95 5.79 -17.20
CA VAL A 173 -11.57 6.37 -15.99
C VAL A 173 -12.83 7.15 -16.39
N ASP A 174 -13.87 7.07 -15.56
CA ASP A 174 -15.14 7.74 -15.79
C ASP A 174 -15.00 9.27 -15.81
N GLU A 175 -15.75 9.92 -16.70
CA GLU A 175 -15.72 11.38 -16.93
C GLU A 175 -15.98 12.17 -15.65
N HIS A 176 -16.83 11.66 -14.75
CA HIS A 176 -17.09 12.31 -13.47
C HIS A 176 -15.81 12.52 -12.63
N TYR A 177 -14.91 11.53 -12.63
CA TYR A 177 -13.65 11.62 -11.90
C TYR A 177 -12.63 12.45 -12.68
N THR A 178 -12.55 12.30 -13.99
CA THR A 178 -11.58 13.06 -14.80
C THR A 178 -11.84 14.56 -14.67
N SER A 179 -13.09 15.04 -14.77
CA SER A 179 -13.41 16.48 -14.58
C SER A 179 -13.14 16.99 -13.16
N ARG A 180 -13.15 16.13 -12.14
CA ARG A 180 -12.81 16.50 -10.76
C ARG A 180 -11.30 16.56 -10.54
N ILE A 181 -10.58 15.59 -11.11
CA ILE A 181 -9.12 15.54 -11.08
C ILE A 181 -8.55 16.72 -11.86
N GLU A 182 -9.08 17.02 -13.05
CA GLU A 182 -8.65 18.14 -13.88
C GLU A 182 -8.68 19.46 -13.09
N ARG A 183 -9.73 19.72 -12.30
CA ARG A 183 -9.82 20.91 -11.44
C ARG A 183 -8.80 20.95 -10.31
N LEU A 184 -8.19 19.82 -9.97
CA LEU A 184 -7.17 19.70 -8.92
C LEU A 184 -5.74 19.76 -9.47
N LEU A 185 -5.51 19.78 -10.79
CA LEU A 185 -4.17 19.75 -11.39
C LEU A 185 -3.50 21.12 -11.64
N PRO A 186 -4.21 22.25 -11.91
CA PRO A 186 -3.57 23.51 -12.31
C PRO A 186 -2.57 24.08 -11.30
N ASP A 187 -2.87 23.98 -10.01
CA ASP A 187 -2.01 24.54 -8.98
C ASP A 187 -0.89 23.56 -8.60
N ALA A 188 0.35 24.03 -8.50
CA ALA A 188 1.44 23.17 -8.01
C ALA A 188 1.19 22.71 -6.56
N PHE A 189 1.60 21.47 -6.25
CA PHE A 189 1.60 20.97 -4.86
C PHE A 189 2.88 21.45 -4.17
N VAL A 190 2.72 22.22 -3.08
CA VAL A 190 3.85 22.94 -2.48
C VAL A 190 4.68 22.03 -1.57
N GLY A 191 5.80 21.55 -2.10
CA GLY A 191 6.86 20.90 -1.32
C GLY A 191 6.48 19.53 -0.77
N LEU A 192 5.48 18.86 -1.33
CA LEU A 192 5.17 17.49 -0.97
C LEU A 192 6.23 16.55 -1.53
N THR A 193 6.52 15.47 -0.82
CA THR A 193 7.40 14.41 -1.29
C THR A 193 6.85 13.07 -0.88
N VAL A 194 6.75 12.13 -1.82
CA VAL A 194 6.38 10.75 -1.49
C VAL A 194 7.66 9.95 -1.32
N ASP A 195 7.95 9.62 -0.06
CA ASP A 195 9.18 8.95 0.30
C ASP A 195 9.19 7.50 -0.15
N HIS A 196 8.07 6.80 0.01
CA HIS A 196 8.00 5.37 -0.28
C HIS A 196 6.57 4.84 -0.37
N LEU A 197 6.39 3.82 -1.21
CA LEU A 197 5.15 3.08 -1.40
C LEU A 197 5.33 1.64 -0.89
N PHE A 198 4.46 1.20 0.00
CA PHE A 198 4.41 -0.16 0.51
C PHE A 198 3.18 -0.87 -0.05
N ILE A 199 3.40 -1.93 -0.82
CA ILE A 199 2.33 -2.71 -1.43
C ILE A 199 2.30 -4.09 -0.78
N LEU A 200 1.28 -4.36 0.00
CA LEU A 200 1.04 -5.67 0.58
C LEU A 200 0.52 -6.63 -0.50
N ARG A 201 1.25 -7.72 -0.70
CA ARG A 201 0.92 -8.71 -1.73
C ARG A 201 -0.17 -9.66 -1.22
N GLN A 202 -1.33 -9.62 -1.85
CA GLN A 202 -2.51 -10.43 -1.54
C GLN A 202 -2.60 -11.70 -2.39
N ARG A 203 -1.84 -11.77 -3.49
CA ARG A 203 -1.83 -12.92 -4.41
C ARG A 203 -0.41 -13.21 -4.89
N PRO A 204 -0.10 -14.44 -5.33
CA PRO A 204 1.23 -14.79 -5.79
C PRO A 204 1.54 -14.11 -7.14
N VAL A 205 1.95 -12.84 -7.07
CA VAL A 205 2.39 -12.05 -8.21
C VAL A 205 3.90 -12.21 -8.42
N PRO A 206 4.37 -12.39 -9.67
CA PRO A 206 5.80 -12.40 -9.98
C PRO A 206 6.47 -11.07 -9.63
N ALA A 207 7.71 -11.12 -9.13
CA ALA A 207 8.45 -9.92 -8.72
C ALA A 207 8.55 -8.85 -9.82
N GLY A 208 8.65 -9.27 -11.09
CA GLY A 208 8.72 -8.37 -12.25
C GLY A 208 7.46 -7.53 -12.49
N GLU A 209 6.32 -7.83 -11.85
CA GLU A 209 5.13 -6.97 -11.94
C GLU A 209 5.34 -5.60 -11.30
N PHE A 210 6.23 -5.51 -10.31
CA PHE A 210 6.50 -4.28 -9.56
C PHE A 210 7.73 -3.52 -10.06
N GLU A 211 8.58 -4.15 -10.87
CA GLU A 211 9.81 -3.56 -11.41
C GLU A 211 9.60 -2.23 -12.15
N PRO A 212 8.54 -2.06 -12.98
CA PRO A 212 8.28 -0.80 -13.67
C PRO A 212 8.06 0.42 -12.77
N PHE A 213 7.65 0.23 -11.52
CA PHE A 213 7.42 1.33 -10.56
C PHE A 213 8.71 1.84 -9.91
N GLY A 214 9.84 1.14 -10.14
CA GLY A 214 11.14 1.55 -9.65
C GLY A 214 11.29 1.47 -8.12
N PRO A 215 12.40 2.02 -7.58
CA PRO A 215 12.82 1.78 -6.21
C PRO A 215 12.00 2.51 -5.14
N ARG A 216 11.09 3.43 -5.52
CA ARG A 216 10.16 4.09 -4.60
C ARG A 216 9.10 3.11 -4.06
N LEU A 217 8.84 2.02 -4.78
CA LEU A 217 7.89 1.00 -4.40
C LEU A 217 8.59 -0.22 -3.81
N THR A 218 8.07 -0.73 -2.70
CA THR A 218 8.46 -2.04 -2.17
C THR A 218 7.22 -2.86 -1.90
N TRP A 219 7.15 -4.02 -2.55
CA TRP A 219 6.12 -5.00 -2.26
C TRP A 219 6.57 -5.92 -1.13
N VAL A 220 5.62 -6.28 -0.27
CA VAL A 220 5.85 -7.05 0.97
C VAL A 220 4.83 -8.16 1.09
N ASP A 221 5.23 -9.28 1.66
CA ASP A 221 4.36 -10.43 1.95
C ASP A 221 3.74 -10.35 3.35
N SER A 222 4.22 -9.42 4.18
CA SER A 222 3.71 -9.17 5.51
C SER A 222 4.10 -7.79 6.02
N TYR A 223 3.40 -7.29 7.04
CA TYR A 223 3.79 -6.06 7.71
C TYR A 223 5.09 -6.16 8.50
N PHE A 224 5.56 -7.37 8.81
CA PHE A 224 6.91 -7.56 9.34
C PHE A 224 7.99 -7.14 8.34
N GLU A 225 7.85 -7.47 7.06
CA GLU A 225 8.78 -7.03 6.02
C GLU A 225 8.73 -5.51 5.81
N ALA A 226 7.53 -4.92 5.84
CA ALA A 226 7.36 -3.47 5.82
C ALA A 226 8.07 -2.82 7.02
N ALA A 227 7.90 -3.37 8.23
CA ALA A 227 8.54 -2.88 9.44
C ALA A 227 10.07 -2.90 9.35
N LEU A 228 10.66 -3.97 8.78
CA LEU A 228 12.10 -4.06 8.55
C LEU A 228 12.60 -2.96 7.61
N LYS A 229 11.89 -2.73 6.50
CA LYS A 229 12.23 -1.65 5.55
C LYS A 229 12.09 -0.27 6.19
N LEU A 230 11.00 -0.03 6.92
CA LEU A 230 10.73 1.23 7.63
C LEU A 230 11.76 1.50 8.73
N PHE A 231 12.29 0.46 9.38
CA PHE A 231 13.42 0.60 10.30
C PHE A 231 14.68 1.07 9.57
N VAL A 232 15.03 0.47 8.43
CA VAL A 232 16.20 0.89 7.63
C VAL A 232 16.05 2.30 7.08
N MET A 233 14.83 2.71 6.75
CA MET A 233 14.51 4.09 6.37
C MET A 233 14.55 5.08 7.55
N GLY A 234 14.70 4.60 8.79
CA GLY A 234 14.68 5.42 9.99
C GLY A 234 13.28 5.95 10.36
N CYS A 235 12.22 5.36 9.82
CA CYS A 235 10.83 5.71 10.12
C CYS A 235 10.32 4.97 11.36
N LEU A 236 10.68 3.70 11.51
CA LEU A 236 10.31 2.85 12.64
C LEU A 236 11.53 2.61 13.55
N ASP A 237 11.31 2.46 14.86
CA ASP A 237 12.35 2.06 15.81
C ASP A 237 12.37 0.54 16.05
N VAL A 238 13.37 0.05 16.78
CA VAL A 238 13.51 -1.39 17.06
C VAL A 238 12.27 -1.91 17.79
N ALA A 239 11.79 -1.18 18.80
CA ALA A 239 10.59 -1.57 19.56
C ALA A 239 9.37 -1.75 18.65
N GLY A 240 9.13 -0.84 17.70
CA GLY A 240 8.06 -0.98 16.73
C GLY A 240 8.18 -2.22 15.84
N VAL A 241 9.40 -2.64 15.48
CA VAL A 241 9.59 -3.90 14.74
C VAL A 241 9.24 -5.11 15.60
N LEU A 242 9.60 -5.10 16.90
CA LEU A 242 9.27 -6.19 17.81
C LEU A 242 7.76 -6.28 18.04
N ASP A 243 7.07 -5.15 18.23
CA ASP A 243 5.62 -5.09 18.41
C ASP A 243 4.91 -5.75 17.22
N VAL A 244 5.32 -5.39 15.99
CA VAL A 244 4.79 -6.01 14.77
C VAL A 244 5.09 -7.50 14.74
N ALA A 245 6.34 -7.92 14.98
CA ALA A 245 6.72 -9.33 14.97
C ALA A 245 5.92 -10.18 15.98
N ALA A 246 5.63 -9.64 17.15
CA ALA A 246 4.84 -10.30 18.18
C ALA A 246 3.36 -10.46 17.78
N GLU A 247 2.77 -9.45 17.11
CA GLU A 247 1.37 -9.49 16.63
C GLU A 247 1.16 -10.54 15.52
N LEU A 248 2.20 -10.89 14.76
CA LEU A 248 2.09 -11.88 13.69
C LEU A 248 1.83 -13.32 14.19
N HIS A 249 2.05 -13.60 15.49
CA HIS A 249 1.89 -14.93 16.10
C HIS A 249 2.59 -16.08 15.33
N ARG A 250 3.72 -15.77 14.69
CA ARG A 250 4.54 -16.72 13.95
C ARG A 250 5.55 -17.40 14.88
N THR A 251 5.95 -18.62 14.53
CA THR A 251 7.06 -19.28 15.21
C THR A 251 8.39 -18.55 14.94
N PRO A 252 9.39 -18.66 15.83
CA PRO A 252 10.68 -18.04 15.62
C PRO A 252 11.37 -18.42 14.30
N SER A 253 11.16 -19.66 13.85
CA SER A 253 11.70 -20.17 12.58
C SER A 253 10.99 -19.59 11.37
N GLU A 254 9.67 -19.38 11.42
CA GLU A 254 8.92 -18.72 10.36
C GLU A 254 9.35 -17.26 10.21
N LEU A 255 9.47 -16.50 11.30
CA LEU A 255 9.95 -15.11 11.24
C LEU A 255 11.37 -15.01 10.67
N ALA A 256 12.23 -15.97 11.02
CA ALA A 256 13.57 -16.07 10.45
C ALA A 256 13.54 -16.33 8.93
N GLU A 257 12.61 -17.14 8.45
CA GLU A 257 12.43 -17.38 7.01
C GLU A 257 11.82 -16.16 6.29
N CYS A 258 10.84 -15.47 6.90
CA CYS A 258 10.32 -14.21 6.36
C CYS A 258 11.45 -13.20 6.14
N LEU A 259 12.32 -13.00 7.14
CA LEU A 259 13.49 -12.14 7.00
C LEU A 259 14.43 -12.60 5.87
N ARG A 260 14.76 -13.91 5.80
CA ARG A 260 15.63 -14.45 4.74
C ARG A 260 15.01 -14.30 3.36
N SER A 261 13.72 -14.52 3.20
CA SER A 261 12.99 -14.32 1.96
C SER A 261 13.08 -12.87 1.50
N PHE A 262 12.81 -11.93 2.41
CA PHE A 262 12.89 -10.50 2.10
C PHE A 262 14.31 -10.03 1.74
N GLU A 263 15.34 -10.55 2.42
CA GLU A 263 16.75 -10.31 2.07
C GLU A 263 17.09 -10.87 0.68
N ARG A 264 16.65 -12.10 0.35
CA ARG A 264 16.91 -12.75 -0.95
C ARG A 264 16.29 -11.96 -2.11
N ARG A 265 15.14 -11.33 -1.89
CA ARG A 265 14.47 -10.47 -2.88
C ARG A 265 15.07 -9.07 -3.00
N GLY A 266 16.09 -8.73 -2.20
CA GLY A 266 16.73 -7.42 -2.23
C GLY A 266 15.87 -6.30 -1.62
N GLY A 267 14.83 -6.62 -0.86
CA GLY A 267 13.94 -5.61 -0.26
C GLY A 267 14.64 -4.71 0.77
N VAL A 268 15.71 -5.20 1.37
CA VAL A 268 16.46 -4.51 2.43
C VAL A 268 17.93 -4.92 2.47
N ASP A 269 18.81 -3.97 2.82
CA ASP A 269 20.21 -4.30 3.10
C ASP A 269 20.34 -5.02 4.44
N ARG A 270 20.75 -6.30 4.36
CA ARG A 270 21.07 -7.16 5.51
C ARG A 270 21.98 -6.49 6.54
N SER A 271 22.90 -5.64 6.07
CA SER A 271 23.89 -4.98 6.91
C SER A 271 23.28 -3.92 7.83
N ALA A 272 22.16 -3.32 7.43
CA ALA A 272 21.42 -2.31 8.18
C ALA A 272 20.53 -2.92 9.28
N LEU A 273 20.17 -4.20 9.17
CA LEU A 273 19.27 -4.89 10.11
C LEU A 273 19.96 -5.46 11.35
N GLY A 274 21.27 -5.23 11.53
CA GLY A 274 22.05 -5.79 12.64
C GLY A 274 21.42 -5.59 14.03
N PRO A 275 21.01 -4.36 14.43
CA PRO A 275 20.37 -4.11 15.72
C PRO A 275 19.05 -4.86 15.90
N VAL A 276 18.14 -4.77 14.91
CA VAL A 276 16.82 -5.42 14.95
C VAL A 276 16.95 -6.93 15.00
N ARG A 277 17.84 -7.52 14.21
CA ARG A 277 18.07 -8.96 14.18
C ARG A 277 18.56 -9.50 15.52
N ARG A 278 19.49 -8.79 16.18
CA ARG A 278 19.96 -9.18 17.51
C ARG A 278 18.82 -9.15 18.51
N GLU A 279 18.01 -8.09 18.45
CA GLU A 279 16.92 -7.91 19.40
C GLU A 279 15.79 -8.93 19.21
N LEU A 280 15.38 -9.21 17.97
CA LEU A 280 14.39 -10.25 17.67
C LEU A 280 14.82 -11.63 18.20
N VAL A 281 16.11 -11.97 18.09
CA VAL A 281 16.66 -13.22 18.64
C VAL A 281 16.72 -13.18 20.16
N ARG A 282 17.20 -12.08 20.75
CA ARG A 282 17.33 -11.91 22.20
C ARG A 282 15.98 -12.00 22.91
N SER A 283 14.93 -11.46 22.29
CA SER A 283 13.57 -11.48 22.81
C SER A 283 12.84 -12.80 22.53
N GLY A 284 13.49 -13.79 21.90
CA GLY A 284 12.91 -15.09 21.58
C GLY A 284 11.90 -15.08 20.43
N LEU A 285 11.63 -13.92 19.81
CA LEU A 285 10.68 -13.77 18.71
C LEU A 285 11.18 -14.38 17.40
N MET A 286 12.50 -14.54 17.22
CA MET A 286 13.07 -15.07 15.98
C MET A 286 14.21 -16.04 16.25
N ALA A 287 14.28 -17.12 15.46
CA ALA A 287 15.38 -18.07 15.52
C ALA A 287 16.69 -17.40 15.03
N PRO A 288 17.85 -17.79 15.57
CA PRO A 288 19.14 -17.32 15.06
C PRO A 288 19.28 -17.68 13.58
N VAL A 289 19.46 -16.67 12.73
CA VAL A 289 19.80 -16.92 11.33
C VAL A 289 21.32 -17.10 11.24
N SER A 290 21.83 -18.16 10.61
CA SER A 290 23.28 -18.33 10.43
C SER A 290 23.87 -17.15 9.65
N GLY A 291 24.88 -16.50 10.23
CA GLY A 291 25.63 -15.46 9.54
C GLY A 291 26.51 -16.11 8.48
N GLY A 292 26.44 -15.64 7.23
CA GLY A 292 27.42 -16.04 6.22
C GLY A 292 28.86 -15.72 6.68
N PRO A 293 29.88 -16.27 5.98
CA PRO A 293 31.26 -16.23 6.42
C PRO A 293 31.76 -14.82 6.82
N PRO A 294 32.66 -14.69 7.81
CA PRO A 294 33.14 -13.42 8.34
C PRO A 294 33.67 -12.44 7.27
N TRP A 295 34.29 -12.97 6.21
CA TRP A 295 34.85 -12.18 5.11
C TRP A 295 33.78 -11.39 4.33
N ARG A 296 32.54 -11.90 4.23
CA ARG A 296 31.42 -11.14 3.64
C ARG A 296 31.04 -9.92 4.48
N ARG A 297 31.24 -9.97 5.80
CA ARG A 297 31.00 -8.83 6.71
C ARG A 297 32.07 -7.76 6.54
N MET A 298 33.33 -8.15 6.34
CA MET A 298 34.43 -7.24 6.02
C MET A 298 34.27 -6.59 4.64
N ALA A 299 33.84 -7.35 3.62
CA ALA A 299 33.56 -6.82 2.29
C ALA A 299 32.36 -5.84 2.26
N ALA A 300 31.36 -6.04 3.12
CA ALA A 300 30.23 -5.12 3.31
C ALA A 300 30.60 -3.89 4.15
N TRP A 301 31.59 -4.00 5.04
CA TRP A 301 32.13 -2.87 5.80
C TRP A 301 33.03 -1.98 4.92
N TRP A 302 33.86 -2.59 4.06
CA TRP A 302 34.69 -1.87 3.09
C TRP A 302 33.86 -1.13 2.03
N ARG A 303 32.79 -1.75 1.50
CA ARG A 303 31.83 -1.05 0.61
C ARG A 303 31.18 0.16 1.27
N ARG A 304 30.79 0.05 2.54
CA ARG A 304 30.21 1.17 3.33
C ARG A 304 31.18 2.31 3.63
N ARG A 305 32.51 2.08 3.55
CA ARG A 305 33.51 3.13 3.77
C ARG A 305 33.85 3.90 2.48
N LEU A 306 33.47 3.34 1.33
CA LEU A 306 33.62 3.96 0.00
C LEU A 306 32.29 4.53 -0.51
N ASP A 307 31.14 4.02 -0.06
CA ASP A 307 29.82 4.57 -0.32
C ASP A 307 29.37 5.51 0.81
N MET A 308 29.40 6.82 0.56
CA MET A 308 28.42 7.72 1.16
C MET A 308 27.01 7.19 0.84
N PRO A 309 25.98 7.42 1.70
CA PRO A 309 24.61 7.20 1.24
C PRO A 309 24.47 7.90 -0.11
N PRO A 310 24.04 7.21 -1.19
CA PRO A 310 23.98 7.84 -2.48
C PRO A 310 23.15 9.12 -2.31
N LYS A 311 23.74 10.27 -2.65
CA LYS A 311 22.94 11.46 -2.97
C LYS A 311 21.82 10.94 -3.86
N ARG A 312 20.56 11.21 -3.49
CA ARG A 312 19.37 10.80 -4.26
C ARG A 312 19.73 10.88 -5.75
N PRO A 313 19.62 9.78 -6.51
CA PRO A 313 19.88 9.85 -7.94
C PRO A 313 19.12 11.04 -8.52
N ARG A 314 19.75 11.73 -9.46
CA ARG A 314 19.09 12.60 -10.44
C ARG A 314 17.78 11.92 -10.84
N ALA A 315 16.67 12.69 -10.86
CA ALA A 315 15.29 12.21 -11.01
C ALA A 315 15.21 10.83 -11.67
N LEU A 316 14.84 9.80 -10.87
CA LEU A 316 14.61 8.45 -11.38
C LEU A 316 13.73 8.53 -12.64
N PRO A 317 13.89 7.67 -13.65
CA PRO A 317 12.98 7.68 -14.80
C PRO A 317 11.54 7.53 -14.31
N LEU A 318 10.61 8.20 -14.99
CA LEU A 318 9.19 7.96 -14.75
C LEU A 318 8.87 6.51 -15.13
N PRO A 319 8.02 5.82 -14.35
CA PRO A 319 7.44 4.55 -14.77
C PRO A 319 6.83 4.65 -16.18
N PRO A 320 6.76 3.54 -16.93
CA PRO A 320 6.09 3.48 -18.23
C PRO A 320 4.57 3.52 -18.03
N TYR A 321 4.05 4.68 -17.64
CA TYR A 321 2.66 4.86 -17.22
C TYR A 321 1.66 4.47 -18.30
N GLU A 322 1.99 4.69 -19.56
CA GLU A 322 1.16 4.32 -20.70
C GLU A 322 0.95 2.80 -20.77
N GLU A 323 2.03 2.02 -20.69
CA GLU A 323 1.98 0.55 -20.66
C GLU A 323 1.25 0.03 -19.41
N LEU A 324 1.49 0.68 -18.26
CA LEU A 324 0.83 0.33 -17.01
C LEU A 324 -0.68 0.59 -17.09
N ALA A 325 -1.11 1.75 -17.59
CA ALA A 325 -2.52 2.09 -17.78
C ALA A 325 -3.22 1.10 -18.73
N GLU A 326 -2.58 0.74 -19.84
CA GLU A 326 -3.09 -0.29 -20.74
C GLU A 326 -3.23 -1.66 -20.06
N ARG A 327 -2.22 -2.05 -19.29
CA ARG A 327 -2.24 -3.33 -18.56
C ARG A 327 -3.41 -3.38 -17.58
N TRP A 328 -3.69 -2.31 -16.86
CA TRP A 328 -4.85 -2.23 -15.96
C TRP A 328 -6.18 -2.25 -16.70
N SER A 329 -6.26 -1.58 -17.87
CA SER A 329 -7.40 -1.68 -18.79
C SER A 329 -7.62 -3.11 -19.32
N ARG A 330 -6.56 -3.89 -19.56
CA ARG A 330 -6.63 -5.30 -20.00
C ARG A 330 -6.89 -6.29 -18.85
N LYS A 331 -6.34 -6.05 -17.65
CA LYS A 331 -6.60 -6.85 -16.43
C LYS A 331 -8.07 -6.82 -16.08
N GLY A 332 -8.71 -5.67 -16.26
CA GLY A 332 -10.16 -5.56 -16.34
C GLY A 332 -10.70 -6.64 -17.27
N ARG A 333 -10.50 -6.51 -18.59
CA ARG A 333 -11.06 -7.36 -19.68
C ARG A 333 -11.02 -8.87 -19.46
N LYS A 334 -9.87 -9.44 -19.06
CA LYS A 334 -9.72 -10.90 -18.89
C LYS A 334 -10.57 -11.48 -17.75
N GLU A 335 -10.87 -10.70 -16.72
CA GLU A 335 -11.60 -11.20 -15.54
C GLU A 335 -13.11 -11.32 -15.79
N ALA A 336 -13.72 -10.54 -16.70
CA ALA A 336 -15.15 -10.74 -17.01
C ALA A 336 -15.40 -11.85 -18.04
N THR A 337 -14.48 -12.11 -18.97
CA THR A 337 -14.58 -13.26 -19.89
C THR A 337 -14.55 -14.60 -19.15
N HIS A 338 -13.82 -14.69 -18.02
CA HIS A 338 -13.87 -15.87 -17.15
C HIS A 338 -15.18 -16.00 -16.37
N HIS A 339 -15.88 -14.89 -16.09
CA HIS A 339 -17.14 -14.91 -15.36
C HIS A 339 -18.34 -15.26 -16.26
N GLU A 340 -18.34 -14.83 -17.53
CA GLU A 340 -19.35 -15.25 -18.52
C GLU A 340 -19.23 -16.73 -18.89
N SER A 341 -18.01 -17.27 -18.91
CA SER A 341 -17.75 -18.69 -19.21
C SER A 341 -18.16 -19.63 -18.07
N GLY A 342 -18.18 -19.15 -16.82
CA GLY A 342 -18.63 -19.92 -15.65
C GLY A 342 -20.15 -19.90 -15.41
N ALA A 343 -20.86 -18.93 -16.01
CA ALA A 343 -22.31 -18.78 -15.82
C ALA A 343 -23.16 -19.59 -16.81
N ASN A 344 -22.55 -20.22 -17.84
CA ASN A 344 -23.27 -20.91 -18.91
C ASN A 344 -23.11 -22.45 -18.90
N GLY A 345 -22.55 -23.02 -17.84
CA GLY A 345 -22.26 -24.47 -17.74
C GLY A 345 -23.34 -25.34 -17.09
N GLY A 346 -24.48 -24.77 -16.69
CA GLY A 346 -25.50 -25.48 -15.90
C GLY A 346 -26.89 -25.44 -16.51
N ARG A 347 -27.09 -26.05 -17.68
CA ARG A 347 -28.41 -26.46 -18.19
C ARG A 347 -28.23 -27.39 -19.40
N ARG A 348 -28.05 -28.68 -19.14
CA ARG A 348 -28.37 -29.77 -20.08
C ARG A 348 -28.31 -31.10 -19.35
N ALA A 349 -29.49 -31.71 -19.19
CA ALA A 349 -29.80 -33.13 -19.06
C ALA A 349 -30.85 -33.33 -17.96
N ASP A 350 -32.12 -33.31 -18.36
CA ASP A 350 -33.06 -34.38 -18.02
C ASP A 350 -34.38 -34.11 -18.74
N ASP A 351 -34.54 -34.78 -19.88
CA ASP A 351 -35.87 -35.15 -20.36
C ASP A 351 -35.72 -36.32 -21.34
N ARG A 352 -35.87 -37.54 -20.81
CA ARG A 352 -36.18 -38.77 -21.56
C ARG A 352 -36.57 -39.86 -20.55
N SER A 353 -37.87 -39.98 -20.33
CA SER A 353 -38.51 -41.20 -19.83
C SER A 353 -39.91 -41.26 -20.43
N GLY A 354 -39.98 -41.99 -21.54
CA GLY A 354 -41.17 -42.40 -22.28
C GLY A 354 -40.80 -43.65 -23.04
#